data_AF-A0A2Z2NV15-F1
#
_entry.id   AF-A0A2Z2NV15-F1
#
_cell.length_a   1.000
_cell.length_b   1.000
_cell.length_c   1.000
_cell.angle_alpha   90.00
_cell.angle_beta   90.00
_cell.angle_gamma   90.00
#
_symmetry.space_group_name_H-M   'P 1'
#
loop_
_entity.id
_entity.type
_entity.pdbx_description
1 polymer ?
#
loop_
_entity_poly.entity_id
_entity_poly.type
_entity_poly.pdbx_seq_one_letter_code
_entity_poly.pdbx_strand_id
1 'polypeptide(L)'
;MFAQSWRFPVFLLLFASFMWTSSVLAEGSVDMDRKLLSRLVDKDLEGARAALEKGANPEAVLGRELADHAMCTAIDHYNSQFLELLVEYGASPNAYFDVGYPNRRTPLACSVYLWNFAAFDYLLAHGADPSVDLHKESIEKYRNWQTAFVSALSGTRYPMALKLVQLYELHPAELSQLVYTLENFSYSEAHPWNYARKALIEWTRKRVPDFNPRAAHPSPDGVSKECLFMFRDYEQGLKKGTVCPRPEDVR
;
A
#
# COMPACT_ATOMS: atom_id res chain seq x y z
N MET A 1 58.79 -28.10 -65.02
CA MET A 1 57.56 -28.44 -65.75
C MET A 1 56.39 -27.74 -65.09
N PHE A 2 55.73 -26.90 -65.88
CA PHE A 2 54.37 -26.33 -65.80
C PHE A 2 53.91 -25.43 -64.64
N ALA A 3 53.41 -24.26 -65.07
CA ALA A 3 52.68 -23.22 -64.37
C ALA A 3 51.16 -23.43 -64.44
N GLN A 4 50.37 -22.79 -63.56
CA GLN A 4 49.33 -21.81 -63.90
C GLN A 4 48.46 -21.39 -62.69
N SER A 5 47.93 -20.17 -62.80
CA SER A 5 47.15 -19.35 -61.86
C SER A 5 45.67 -19.74 -61.72
N TRP A 6 44.92 -19.08 -60.82
CA TRP A 6 43.66 -18.31 -61.04
C TRP A 6 43.01 -17.85 -59.69
N ARG A 7 42.00 -16.96 -59.76
CA ARG A 7 41.57 -15.89 -58.81
C ARG A 7 40.46 -16.27 -57.78
N PHE A 8 40.45 -15.52 -56.64
CA PHE A 8 39.42 -15.11 -55.63
C PHE A 8 37.91 -15.46 -55.81
N PRO A 9 37.06 -15.62 -54.74
CA PRO A 9 36.63 -14.47 -53.89
C PRO A 9 36.25 -14.69 -52.39
N VAL A 10 36.08 -13.52 -51.78
CA VAL A 10 35.51 -13.07 -50.48
C VAL A 10 34.25 -13.82 -50.00
N PHE A 11 34.16 -14.09 -48.69
CA PHE A 11 32.90 -14.14 -47.96
C PHE A 11 33.02 -13.41 -46.61
N LEU A 12 32.53 -12.18 -46.60
CA LEU A 12 32.09 -11.43 -45.41
C LEU A 12 30.67 -11.92 -45.08
N LEU A 13 30.44 -12.44 -43.88
CA LEU A 13 29.09 -12.68 -43.36
C LEU A 13 28.83 -11.74 -42.19
N LEU A 14 27.85 -10.87 -42.41
CA LEU A 14 27.26 -9.89 -41.51
C LEU A 14 26.56 -10.59 -40.33
N PHE A 15 26.95 -10.25 -39.11
CA PHE A 15 26.12 -10.43 -37.90
C PHE A 15 25.93 -9.06 -37.25
N ALA A 16 24.92 -8.31 -37.70
CA ALA A 16 24.58 -7.01 -37.13
C ALA A 16 23.08 -6.73 -37.30
N SER A 17 22.23 -7.41 -36.52
CA SER A 17 20.79 -7.11 -36.49
C SER A 17 20.02 -7.79 -35.35
N PHE A 18 20.50 -7.72 -34.09
CA PHE A 18 19.72 -8.23 -32.95
C PHE A 18 19.66 -7.33 -31.69
N MET A 19 20.22 -6.11 -31.72
CA MET A 19 20.21 -5.20 -30.55
C MET A 19 19.24 -4.02 -30.64
N TRP A 20 18.55 -3.80 -31.76
CA TRP A 20 17.66 -2.63 -31.94
C TRP A 20 16.19 -2.88 -31.55
N THR A 21 15.74 -4.13 -31.56
CA THR A 21 14.33 -4.46 -31.27
C THR A 21 14.03 -4.40 -29.77
N SER A 22 15.01 -4.71 -28.91
CA SER A 22 14.81 -4.75 -27.47
C SER A 22 14.67 -3.36 -26.84
N SER A 23 15.35 -2.34 -27.39
CA SER A 23 15.28 -0.97 -26.87
C SER A 23 13.93 -0.31 -27.14
N VAL A 24 13.37 -0.50 -28.34
CA VAL A 24 12.05 0.08 -28.71
C VAL A 24 10.91 -0.54 -27.91
N LEU A 25 10.97 -1.85 -27.65
CA LEU A 25 9.96 -2.55 -26.85
C LEU A 25 9.98 -2.11 -25.38
N ALA A 26 11.17 -1.91 -24.79
CA ALA A 26 11.31 -1.41 -23.42
C ALA A 26 10.89 0.07 -23.29
N GLU A 27 11.12 0.89 -24.31
CA GLU A 27 10.69 2.29 -24.32
C GLU A 27 9.18 2.42 -24.48
N GLY A 28 8.55 1.53 -25.28
CA GLY A 28 7.11 1.44 -25.42
C GLY A 28 6.38 0.99 -24.13
N SER A 29 6.96 0.08 -23.34
CA SER A 29 6.34 -0.36 -22.08
C SER A 29 6.34 0.76 -21.02
N VAL A 30 7.44 1.52 -20.91
CA VAL A 30 7.53 2.65 -19.97
C VAL A 30 6.54 3.78 -20.33
N ASP A 31 6.28 4.00 -21.62
CA ASP A 31 5.26 4.97 -22.05
C ASP A 31 3.84 4.54 -21.65
N MET A 32 3.52 3.25 -21.74
CA MET A 32 2.22 2.72 -21.28
C MET A 32 2.07 2.79 -19.76
N ASP A 33 3.13 2.51 -19.01
CA ASP A 33 3.14 2.64 -17.55
C ASP A 33 2.89 4.10 -17.12
N ARG A 34 3.54 5.05 -17.79
CA ARG A 34 3.33 6.48 -17.54
C ARG A 34 1.90 6.91 -17.86
N LYS A 35 1.33 6.39 -18.96
CA LYS A 35 -0.06 6.62 -19.32
C LYS A 35 -0.98 6.07 -18.24
N LEU A 36 -0.79 4.83 -17.79
CA LEU A 36 -1.59 4.26 -16.71
C LEU A 36 -1.56 5.15 -15.46
N LEU A 37 -0.36 5.53 -15.00
CA LEU A 37 -0.20 6.39 -13.82
C LEU A 37 -0.95 7.72 -13.97
N SER A 38 -0.84 8.39 -15.13
CA SER A 38 -1.58 9.64 -15.35
C SER A 38 -3.09 9.42 -15.23
N ARG A 39 -3.63 8.32 -15.74
CA ARG A 39 -5.08 8.00 -15.67
C ARG A 39 -5.54 7.72 -14.24
N LEU A 40 -4.70 7.05 -13.45
CA LEU A 40 -4.98 6.80 -12.03
C LEU A 40 -5.02 8.12 -11.23
N VAL A 41 -4.09 9.04 -11.52
CA VAL A 41 -4.04 10.39 -10.92
C VAL A 41 -5.27 11.22 -11.34
N ASP A 42 -5.59 11.21 -12.63
CA ASP A 42 -6.73 11.95 -13.21
C ASP A 42 -8.09 11.32 -12.87
N LYS A 43 -8.09 10.16 -12.21
CA LYS A 43 -9.29 9.39 -11.85
C LYS A 43 -10.11 8.95 -13.08
N ASP A 44 -9.41 8.64 -14.17
CA ASP A 44 -9.96 8.20 -15.45
C ASP A 44 -9.96 6.66 -15.51
N LEU A 45 -11.06 6.03 -15.05
CA LEU A 45 -11.18 4.57 -14.98
C LEU A 45 -11.12 3.91 -16.36
N GLU A 46 -11.82 4.47 -17.34
CA GLU A 46 -11.85 3.96 -18.71
C GLU A 46 -10.49 4.12 -19.39
N GLY A 47 -9.83 5.26 -19.19
CA GLY A 47 -8.48 5.48 -19.69
C GLY A 47 -7.45 4.57 -19.03
N ALA A 48 -7.57 4.30 -17.72
CA ALA A 48 -6.73 3.34 -17.02
C ALA A 48 -6.92 1.93 -17.60
N ARG A 49 -8.17 1.49 -17.80
CA ARG A 49 -8.48 0.21 -18.45
C ARG A 49 -7.87 0.12 -19.85
N ALA A 50 -8.04 1.15 -20.67
CA ALA A 50 -7.47 1.20 -22.01
C ALA A 50 -5.93 1.17 -22.03
N ALA A 51 -5.26 1.70 -21.00
CA ALA A 51 -3.81 1.59 -20.85
C ALA A 51 -3.38 0.15 -20.50
N LEU A 52 -4.11 -0.50 -19.58
CA LEU A 52 -3.86 -1.89 -19.20
C LEU A 52 -4.10 -2.86 -20.36
N GLU A 53 -5.16 -2.67 -21.14
CA GLU A 53 -5.43 -3.45 -22.37
C GLU A 53 -4.30 -3.32 -23.42
N LYS A 54 -3.56 -2.21 -23.39
CA LYS A 54 -2.39 -1.96 -24.25
C LYS A 54 -1.07 -2.45 -23.63
N GLY A 55 -1.13 -3.13 -22.49
CA GLY A 55 0.01 -3.76 -21.85
C GLY A 55 0.75 -2.88 -20.84
N ALA A 56 0.12 -1.83 -20.31
CA ALA A 56 0.66 -1.15 -19.12
C ALA A 56 0.77 -2.14 -17.95
N ASN A 57 1.86 -2.07 -17.20
CA ASN A 57 2.06 -2.89 -16.00
C ASN A 57 1.16 -2.37 -14.86
N PRO A 58 0.21 -3.17 -14.33
CA PRO A 58 -0.66 -2.72 -13.25
C PRO A 58 0.10 -2.47 -11.92
N GLU A 59 1.33 -2.95 -11.81
CA GLU A 59 2.23 -2.74 -10.66
C GLU A 59 3.35 -1.73 -10.94
N ALA A 60 3.22 -0.91 -12.01
CA ALA A 60 4.27 0.02 -12.40
C ALA A 60 4.67 0.98 -11.26
N VAL A 61 5.99 1.15 -11.10
CA VAL A 61 6.57 2.16 -10.23
C VAL A 61 7.67 2.92 -10.96
N LEU A 62 7.43 4.21 -11.25
CA LEU A 62 8.33 5.04 -12.06
C LEU A 62 9.15 6.04 -11.24
N GLY A 63 8.98 6.05 -9.92
CA GLY A 63 9.56 7.05 -9.03
C GLY A 63 9.25 6.78 -7.56
N ARG A 64 9.55 7.77 -6.70
CA ARG A 64 9.39 7.65 -5.24
C ARG A 64 8.11 8.29 -4.72
N GLU A 65 7.48 9.13 -5.54
CA GLU A 65 6.25 9.82 -5.15
C GLU A 65 5.05 8.88 -5.21
N LEU A 66 3.98 9.22 -4.48
CA LEU A 66 2.77 8.38 -4.46
C LEU A 66 2.19 8.21 -5.87
N ALA A 67 2.15 9.30 -6.64
CA ALA A 67 1.65 9.36 -8.01
C ALA A 67 2.50 8.58 -9.03
N ASP A 68 3.73 8.18 -8.66
CA ASP A 68 4.57 7.34 -9.50
C ASP A 68 4.32 5.84 -9.27
N HIS A 69 3.36 5.49 -8.43
CA HIS A 69 3.15 4.14 -7.92
C HIS A 69 1.74 3.65 -8.23
N ALA A 70 1.57 2.74 -9.19
CA ALA A 70 0.26 2.40 -9.75
C ALA A 70 -0.72 1.88 -8.69
N MET A 71 -0.31 0.83 -7.96
CA MET A 71 -1.13 0.24 -6.89
C MET A 71 -1.49 1.25 -5.80
N CYS A 72 -0.55 2.05 -5.33
CA CYS A 72 -0.82 3.01 -4.25
C CYS A 72 -1.63 4.22 -4.72
N THR A 73 -1.46 4.67 -5.96
CA THR A 73 -2.31 5.71 -6.59
C THR A 73 -3.74 5.21 -6.76
N ALA A 74 -3.92 3.96 -7.19
CA ALA A 74 -5.24 3.34 -7.29
C ALA A 74 -5.95 3.19 -5.93
N ILE A 75 -5.18 3.04 -4.85
CA ILE A 75 -5.68 3.00 -3.47
C ILE A 75 -5.98 4.40 -2.92
N ASP A 76 -5.42 5.47 -3.49
CA ASP A 76 -5.64 6.87 -3.08
C ASP A 76 -7.04 7.41 -3.45
N HIS A 77 -8.02 6.52 -3.58
CA HIS A 77 -9.44 6.82 -3.79
C HIS A 77 -10.27 6.45 -2.56
N TYR A 78 -11.54 6.87 -2.47
CA TYR A 78 -12.43 6.51 -1.34
C TYR A 78 -13.09 5.14 -1.51
N ASN A 79 -12.75 4.43 -2.58
CA ASN A 79 -13.24 3.11 -2.93
C ASN A 79 -12.07 2.22 -3.34
N SER A 80 -12.38 0.98 -3.72
CA SER A 80 -11.43 -0.01 -4.22
C SER A 80 -11.47 -0.16 -5.75
N GLN A 81 -12.25 0.63 -6.49
CA GLN A 81 -12.54 0.35 -7.91
C GLN A 81 -11.31 0.36 -8.81
N PHE A 82 -10.39 1.32 -8.63
CA PHE A 82 -9.15 1.34 -9.38
C PHE A 82 -8.21 0.21 -8.96
N LEU A 83 -8.17 -0.13 -7.68
CA LEU A 83 -7.38 -1.25 -7.18
C LEU A 83 -7.91 -2.58 -7.76
N GLU A 84 -9.22 -2.77 -7.74
CA GLU A 84 -9.93 -3.90 -8.34
C GLU A 84 -9.56 -4.05 -9.81
N LEU A 85 -9.59 -2.94 -10.57
CA LEU A 85 -9.14 -2.93 -11.97
C LEU A 85 -7.67 -3.38 -12.12
N LEU A 86 -6.76 -2.90 -11.27
CA LEU A 86 -5.36 -3.35 -11.36
C LEU A 86 -5.21 -4.85 -11.05
N VAL A 87 -5.96 -5.37 -10.07
CA VAL A 87 -5.97 -6.79 -9.72
C VAL A 87 -6.61 -7.65 -10.82
N GLU A 88 -7.67 -7.17 -11.49
CA GLU A 88 -8.24 -7.81 -12.69
C GLU A 88 -7.19 -8.03 -13.79
N TYR A 89 -6.23 -7.10 -13.93
CA TYR A 89 -5.14 -7.17 -14.90
C TYR A 89 -3.86 -7.81 -14.34
N GLY A 90 -3.95 -8.48 -13.19
CA GLY A 90 -2.89 -9.34 -12.67
C GLY A 90 -1.99 -8.69 -11.60
N ALA A 91 -2.33 -7.51 -11.09
CA ALA A 91 -1.65 -7.02 -9.89
C ALA A 91 -1.90 -7.95 -8.70
N SER A 92 -0.83 -8.23 -7.98
CA SER A 92 -0.81 -9.05 -6.79
C SER A 92 -1.23 -8.24 -5.56
N PRO A 93 -2.14 -8.76 -4.72
CA PRO A 93 -2.41 -8.17 -3.40
C PRO A 93 -1.17 -8.22 -2.47
N ASN A 94 -0.18 -9.07 -2.82
CA ASN A 94 1.09 -9.25 -2.12
C ASN A 94 2.29 -8.65 -2.88
N ALA A 95 2.05 -7.76 -3.84
CA ALA A 95 3.12 -7.05 -4.52
C ALA A 95 4.05 -6.39 -3.48
N TYR A 96 5.37 -6.44 -3.73
CA TYR A 96 6.36 -5.84 -2.85
C TYR A 96 7.22 -4.85 -3.63
N PHE A 97 7.17 -3.59 -3.24
CA PHE A 97 7.84 -2.48 -3.91
C PHE A 97 9.03 -2.03 -3.06
N ASP A 98 10.24 -2.12 -3.60
CA ASP A 98 11.45 -1.70 -2.87
C ASP A 98 11.88 -0.27 -3.18
N VAL A 99 10.88 0.60 -3.37
CA VAL A 99 11.07 2.02 -3.68
C VAL A 99 10.08 2.85 -2.88
N GLY A 100 10.48 4.08 -2.53
CA GLY A 100 9.67 4.97 -1.72
C GLY A 100 9.73 4.65 -0.22
N TYR A 101 8.66 5.01 0.50
CA TYR A 101 8.60 4.91 1.96
C TYR A 101 8.14 3.52 2.41
N PRO A 102 8.57 3.02 3.59
CA PRO A 102 8.23 1.67 4.05
C PRO A 102 6.72 1.35 4.06
N ASN A 103 5.90 2.32 4.45
CA ASN A 103 4.44 2.22 4.46
C ASN A 103 3.79 2.16 3.07
N ARG A 104 4.59 2.11 1.99
CA ARG A 104 4.13 1.94 0.61
C ARG A 104 4.69 0.70 -0.07
N ARG A 105 5.40 -0.15 0.67
CA ARG A 105 6.07 -1.32 0.10
C ARG A 105 5.14 -2.48 -0.20
N THR A 106 3.91 -2.48 0.29
CA THR A 106 2.87 -3.44 -0.11
C THR A 106 1.54 -2.73 -0.34
N PRO A 107 0.63 -3.27 -1.18
CA PRO A 107 -0.72 -2.73 -1.34
C PRO A 107 -1.43 -2.55 0.00
N LEU A 108 -1.32 -3.53 0.92
CA LEU A 108 -1.95 -3.47 2.23
C LEU A 108 -1.38 -2.36 3.11
N ALA A 109 -0.07 -2.12 3.07
CA ALA A 109 0.53 -0.99 3.75
C ALA A 109 0.05 0.36 3.15
N CYS A 110 -0.10 0.45 1.83
CA CYS A 110 -0.65 1.62 1.16
C CYS A 110 -2.09 1.93 1.60
N SER A 111 -2.97 0.92 1.70
CA SER A 111 -4.35 1.16 2.14
C SER A 111 -4.42 1.64 3.59
N VAL A 112 -3.53 1.13 4.46
CA VAL A 112 -3.37 1.66 5.82
C VAL A 112 -2.90 3.11 5.76
N TYR A 113 -1.79 3.40 5.06
CA TYR A 113 -1.25 4.77 4.95
C TYR A 113 -2.30 5.77 4.47
N LEU A 114 -3.09 5.42 3.46
CA LEU A 114 -4.07 6.26 2.78
C LEU A 114 -5.46 6.28 3.43
N TRP A 115 -5.66 5.59 4.56
CA TRP A 115 -6.95 5.51 5.26
C TRP A 115 -8.09 4.93 4.41
N ASN A 116 -7.76 4.10 3.41
CA ASN A 116 -8.76 3.51 2.53
C ASN A 116 -9.22 2.15 3.07
N PHE A 117 -10.31 2.16 3.84
CA PHE A 117 -10.92 0.96 4.41
C PHE A 117 -11.46 -0.02 3.36
N ALA A 118 -11.99 0.48 2.25
CA ALA A 118 -12.52 -0.37 1.18
C ALA A 118 -11.39 -1.16 0.52
N ALA A 119 -10.29 -0.49 0.14
CA ALA A 119 -9.11 -1.15 -0.39
C ALA A 119 -8.47 -2.10 0.61
N PHE A 120 -8.37 -1.69 1.89
CA PHE A 120 -7.82 -2.53 2.95
C PHE A 120 -8.60 -3.84 3.10
N ASP A 121 -9.93 -3.76 3.13
CA ASP A 121 -10.79 -4.94 3.23
C ASP A 121 -10.73 -5.81 1.99
N TYR A 122 -10.74 -5.19 0.80
CA TYR A 122 -10.59 -5.88 -0.47
C TYR A 122 -9.29 -6.68 -0.53
N LEU A 123 -8.15 -6.07 -0.15
CA LEU A 123 -6.84 -6.72 -0.16
C LEU A 123 -6.78 -7.92 0.77
N LEU A 124 -7.29 -7.80 2.00
CA LEU A 124 -7.35 -8.92 2.94
C LEU A 124 -8.25 -10.04 2.43
N ALA A 125 -9.40 -9.71 1.83
CA ALA A 125 -10.30 -10.68 1.23
C ALA A 125 -9.65 -11.43 0.04
N HIS A 126 -8.66 -10.83 -0.61
CA HIS A 126 -7.89 -11.41 -1.71
C HIS A 126 -6.53 -11.97 -1.28
N GLY A 127 -6.32 -12.19 0.03
CA GLY A 127 -5.15 -12.91 0.53
C GLY A 127 -3.88 -12.06 0.68
N ALA A 128 -4.02 -10.74 0.82
CA ALA A 128 -2.90 -9.91 1.25
C ALA A 128 -2.38 -10.37 2.62
N ASP A 129 -1.07 -10.59 2.72
CA ASP A 129 -0.39 -11.04 3.93
C ASP A 129 -0.12 -9.84 4.86
N PRO A 130 -0.77 -9.79 6.05
CA PRO A 130 -0.58 -8.69 6.99
C PRO A 130 0.74 -8.76 7.75
N SER A 131 1.42 -9.90 7.71
CA SER A 131 2.60 -10.20 8.53
C SER A 131 3.92 -9.71 7.92
N VAL A 132 3.86 -9.18 6.68
CA VAL A 132 5.04 -8.74 5.92
C VAL A 132 5.81 -7.65 6.66
N ASP A 133 7.10 -7.90 6.91
CA ASP A 133 8.04 -6.88 7.32
C ASP A 133 8.33 -5.95 6.14
N LEU A 134 7.88 -4.71 6.27
CA LEU A 134 8.07 -3.63 5.32
C LEU A 134 9.52 -3.12 5.34
N HIS A 135 10.41 -3.67 6.16
CA HIS A 135 11.84 -3.33 6.15
C HIS A 135 12.70 -4.61 6.13
N LYS A 136 12.77 -5.28 4.98
CA LYS A 136 13.50 -6.55 4.78
C LYS A 136 14.98 -6.53 5.21
N GLU A 137 15.65 -5.38 5.11
CA GLU A 137 17.04 -5.22 5.53
C GLU A 137 17.19 -4.80 7.00
N SER A 138 16.12 -4.94 7.81
CA SER A 138 16.20 -4.64 9.22
C SER A 138 17.23 -5.58 9.88
N ILE A 139 18.13 -5.00 10.67
CA ILE A 139 18.96 -5.78 11.59
C ILE A 139 18.00 -6.61 12.45
N GLU A 140 18.32 -7.87 12.76
CA GLU A 140 17.45 -8.82 13.49
C GLU A 140 16.67 -8.19 14.67
N LYS A 141 17.29 -7.26 15.39
CA LYS A 141 16.70 -6.50 16.49
C LYS A 141 15.42 -5.72 16.11
N TYR A 142 15.31 -5.24 14.88
CA TYR A 142 14.20 -4.41 14.38
C TYR A 142 13.24 -5.19 13.46
N ARG A 143 13.37 -6.53 13.42
CA ARG A 143 12.46 -7.40 12.65
C ARG A 143 11.01 -7.15 13.07
N ASN A 144 10.12 -7.00 12.09
CA ASN A 144 8.69 -6.71 12.25
C ASN A 144 8.36 -5.41 13.00
N TRP A 145 9.30 -4.45 13.11
CA TRP A 145 8.97 -3.11 13.63
C TRP A 145 8.19 -2.26 12.63
N GLN A 146 8.15 -2.68 11.37
CA GLN A 146 7.44 -2.01 10.29
C GLN A 146 6.55 -3.04 9.60
N THR A 147 5.28 -3.11 10.00
CA THR A 147 4.26 -3.95 9.34
C THR A 147 3.02 -3.11 9.06
N ALA A 148 2.05 -3.69 8.34
CA ALA A 148 0.75 -3.04 8.16
C ALA A 148 0.07 -2.78 9.53
N PHE A 149 0.22 -3.71 10.48
CA PHE A 149 -0.33 -3.57 11.83
C PHE A 149 0.33 -2.44 12.63
N VAL A 150 1.67 -2.40 12.69
CA VAL A 150 2.38 -1.33 13.43
C VAL A 150 2.11 0.05 12.80
N SER A 151 2.00 0.11 11.47
CA SER A 151 1.61 1.32 10.75
C SER A 151 0.19 1.77 11.12
N ALA A 152 -0.75 0.83 11.22
CA ALA A 152 -2.13 1.14 11.63
C ALA A 152 -2.19 1.66 13.07
N LEU A 153 -1.42 1.07 14.00
CA LEU A 153 -1.32 1.53 15.39
C LEU A 153 -0.74 2.93 15.51
N SER A 154 0.44 3.15 14.93
CA SER A 154 1.16 4.45 14.99
C SER A 154 0.36 5.56 14.32
N GLY A 155 -0.38 5.18 13.28
CA GLY A 155 -1.29 6.02 12.56
C GLY A 155 -2.66 6.23 13.22
N THR A 156 -2.93 5.60 14.36
CA THR A 156 -4.21 5.62 15.08
C THR A 156 -5.41 5.14 14.25
N ARG A 157 -5.14 4.32 13.23
CA ARG A 157 -6.15 3.62 12.39
C ARG A 157 -6.62 2.37 13.12
N TYR A 158 -7.10 2.56 14.35
CA TYR A 158 -7.45 1.48 15.27
C TYR A 158 -8.41 0.44 14.70
N PRO A 159 -9.40 0.77 13.85
CA PRO A 159 -10.25 -0.28 13.29
C PRO A 159 -9.49 -1.21 12.33
N MET A 160 -8.54 -0.68 11.54
CA MET A 160 -7.64 -1.52 10.73
C MET A 160 -6.73 -2.36 11.63
N ALA A 161 -6.13 -1.77 12.66
CA ALA A 161 -5.29 -2.51 13.60
C ALA A 161 -6.08 -3.62 14.34
N LEU A 162 -7.31 -3.34 14.76
CA LEU A 162 -8.21 -4.31 15.38
C LEU A 162 -8.52 -5.47 14.44
N LYS A 163 -8.79 -5.19 13.17
CA LYS A 163 -9.01 -6.25 12.17
C LYS A 163 -7.77 -7.13 12.01
N LEU A 164 -6.58 -6.53 11.99
CA LEU A 164 -5.33 -7.27 11.85
C LEU A 164 -5.05 -8.21 13.04
N VAL A 165 -5.25 -7.78 14.29
CA VAL A 165 -5.05 -8.67 15.46
C VAL A 165 -6.04 -9.83 15.54
N GLN A 166 -7.12 -9.77 14.77
CA GLN A 166 -8.11 -10.83 14.66
C GLN A 166 -7.79 -11.83 13.54
N LEU A 167 -6.91 -11.47 12.61
CA LEU A 167 -6.60 -12.26 11.42
C LEU A 167 -5.34 -13.12 11.55
N TYR A 168 -4.37 -12.70 12.37
CA TYR A 168 -3.15 -13.47 12.57
C TYR A 168 -2.56 -13.28 13.98
N GLU A 169 -1.65 -14.18 14.33
CA GLU A 169 -0.86 -14.06 15.55
C GLU A 169 0.24 -13.02 15.37
N LEU A 170 0.17 -11.94 16.16
CA LEU A 170 1.16 -10.87 16.12
C LEU A 170 2.57 -11.40 16.42
N HIS A 171 3.55 -10.91 15.68
CA HIS A 171 4.95 -11.13 16.04
C HIS A 171 5.26 -10.51 17.42
N PRO A 172 6.27 -11.01 18.15
CA PRO A 172 6.65 -10.44 19.45
C PRO A 172 6.95 -8.94 19.42
N ALA A 173 7.56 -8.45 18.33
CA ALA A 173 7.83 -7.02 18.14
C ALA A 173 6.53 -6.22 18.00
N GLU A 174 5.56 -6.73 17.24
CA GLU A 174 4.25 -6.09 17.04
C GLU A 174 3.44 -6.04 18.33
N LEU A 175 3.41 -7.14 19.09
CA LEU A 175 2.77 -7.16 20.41
C LEU A 175 3.42 -6.15 21.37
N SER A 176 4.75 -6.04 21.34
CA SER A 176 5.49 -5.06 22.14
C SER A 176 5.12 -3.63 21.74
N GLN A 177 4.99 -3.33 20.44
CA GLN A 177 4.52 -2.03 19.95
C GLN A 177 3.08 -1.76 20.38
N LEU A 178 2.18 -2.74 20.30
CA LEU A 178 0.79 -2.60 20.76
C LEU A 178 0.72 -2.23 22.24
N VAL A 179 1.42 -2.97 23.11
CA VAL A 179 1.49 -2.69 24.55
C VAL A 179 2.04 -1.30 24.78
N TYR A 180 3.22 -1.00 24.22
CA TYR A 180 3.86 0.31 24.35
C TYR A 180 2.92 1.45 23.93
N THR A 181 2.26 1.32 22.78
CA THR A 181 1.32 2.34 22.27
C THR A 181 0.17 2.57 23.25
N LEU A 182 -0.47 1.50 23.74
CA LEU A 182 -1.64 1.62 24.61
C LEU A 182 -1.29 2.13 26.02
N GLU A 183 -0.09 1.86 26.54
CA GLU A 183 0.37 2.30 27.86
C GLU A 183 0.99 3.71 27.89
N ASN A 184 1.45 4.21 26.74
CA ASN A 184 2.15 5.50 26.69
C ASN A 184 1.34 6.61 26.04
N PHE A 185 0.44 6.27 25.11
CA PHE A 185 -0.33 7.27 24.37
C PHE A 185 -1.81 7.20 24.76
N SER A 186 -2.26 8.26 25.44
CA SER A 186 -3.69 8.50 25.63
C SER A 186 -4.32 8.96 24.32
N TYR A 187 -5.62 8.74 24.18
CA TYR A 187 -6.38 9.09 22.99
C TYR A 187 -7.64 9.86 23.40
N SER A 188 -8.03 10.87 22.62
CA SER A 188 -9.14 11.75 22.99
C SER A 188 -10.45 10.96 23.05
N GLU A 189 -11.27 11.18 24.08
CA GLU A 189 -12.61 10.59 24.21
C GLU A 189 -13.55 10.96 23.05
N ALA A 190 -13.30 12.09 22.39
CA ALA A 190 -14.03 12.55 21.21
C ALA A 190 -13.65 11.82 19.91
N HIS A 191 -12.67 10.91 19.94
CA HIS A 191 -12.25 10.24 18.72
C HIS A 191 -13.27 9.20 18.23
N PRO A 192 -13.67 9.23 16.94
CA PRO A 192 -14.71 8.35 16.38
C PRO A 192 -14.43 6.85 16.56
N TRP A 193 -13.16 6.48 16.64
CA TRP A 193 -12.71 5.07 16.75
C TRP A 193 -12.30 4.62 18.14
N ASN A 194 -12.79 5.29 19.18
CA ASN A 194 -12.55 4.83 20.55
C ASN A 194 -13.08 3.41 20.81
N TYR A 195 -14.12 2.97 20.10
CA TYR A 195 -14.59 1.58 20.20
C TYR A 195 -13.47 0.59 19.80
N ALA A 196 -12.74 0.86 18.72
CA ALA A 196 -11.69 -0.03 18.24
C ALA A 196 -10.48 -0.03 19.18
N ARG A 197 -10.10 1.13 19.72
CA ARG A 197 -9.05 1.21 20.75
C ARG A 197 -9.44 0.44 22.01
N LYS A 198 -10.70 0.55 22.47
CA LYS A 198 -11.21 -0.22 23.61
C LYS A 198 -11.16 -1.73 23.33
N ALA A 199 -11.57 -2.16 22.14
CA ALA A 199 -11.49 -3.56 21.74
C ALA A 199 -10.04 -4.08 21.70
N LEU A 200 -9.08 -3.28 21.22
CA LEU A 200 -7.65 -3.60 21.28
C LEU A 200 -7.16 -3.72 22.73
N ILE A 201 -7.57 -2.82 23.63
CA ILE A 201 -7.26 -2.93 25.07
C ILE A 201 -7.76 -4.26 25.64
N GLU A 202 -9.01 -4.61 25.39
CA GLU A 202 -9.59 -5.87 25.89
C GLU A 202 -8.92 -7.10 25.27
N TRP A 203 -8.53 -7.02 23.99
CA TRP A 203 -7.77 -8.07 23.33
C TRP A 203 -6.39 -8.27 23.99
N THR A 204 -5.70 -7.17 24.32
CA THR A 204 -4.35 -7.18 24.95
C THR A 204 -4.40 -7.64 26.41
N ARG A 205 -5.39 -7.19 27.20
CA ARG A 205 -5.59 -7.61 28.61
C ARG A 205 -5.66 -9.13 28.78
N LYS A 206 -6.25 -9.81 27.79
CA LYS A 206 -6.37 -11.28 27.80
C LYS A 206 -5.05 -12.02 27.55
N ARG A 207 -4.00 -11.31 27.13
CA ARG A 207 -2.73 -11.89 26.64
C ARG A 207 -1.50 -11.41 27.38
N VAL A 208 -1.54 -10.19 27.93
CA VAL A 208 -0.39 -9.54 28.55
C VAL A 208 -0.69 -9.29 30.03
N PRO A 209 -0.05 -10.03 30.96
CA PRO A 209 -0.11 -9.75 32.39
C PRO A 209 0.39 -8.34 32.70
N ASP A 210 -0.14 -7.73 33.75
CA ASP A 210 0.23 -6.39 34.23
C ASP A 210 0.06 -5.23 33.23
N PHE A 211 -0.61 -5.49 32.10
CA PHE A 211 -0.91 -4.48 31.09
C PHE A 211 -1.75 -3.33 31.65
N ASN A 212 -1.20 -2.10 31.59
CA ASN A 212 -1.79 -0.91 32.20
C ASN A 212 -2.05 0.20 31.14
N PRO A 213 -3.12 0.06 30.34
CA PRO A 213 -3.41 1.01 29.27
C PRO A 213 -3.76 2.39 29.81
N ARG A 214 -3.30 3.43 29.11
CA ARG A 214 -3.74 4.80 29.35
C ARG A 214 -5.22 4.94 29.02
N ALA A 215 -5.94 5.50 29.99
CA ALA A 215 -7.30 5.97 29.78
C ALA A 215 -7.35 7.03 28.67
N ALA A 216 -8.52 7.13 28.03
CA ALA A 216 -8.78 8.23 27.13
C ALA A 216 -8.77 9.56 27.91
N HIS A 217 -8.33 10.64 27.28
CA HIS A 217 -8.35 11.96 27.89
C HIS A 217 -9.56 12.75 27.39
N PRO A 218 -10.14 13.65 28.21
CA PRO A 218 -11.25 14.50 27.79
C PRO A 218 -10.89 15.33 26.56
N SER A 219 -11.84 15.51 25.64
CA SER A 219 -11.62 16.40 24.50
C SER A 219 -11.56 17.87 24.97
N PRO A 220 -10.54 18.66 24.59
CA PRO A 220 -10.42 20.05 25.02
C PRO A 220 -11.62 20.93 24.64
N ASP A 221 -12.27 20.60 23.52
CA ASP A 221 -13.44 21.30 22.99
C ASP A 221 -14.77 20.59 23.32
N GLY A 222 -14.72 19.39 23.91
CA GLY A 222 -15.91 18.56 24.17
C GLY A 222 -16.64 18.07 22.91
N VAL A 223 -16.12 18.31 21.70
CA VAL A 223 -16.81 17.99 20.44
C VAL A 223 -16.36 16.62 19.94
N SER A 224 -17.26 15.63 20.02
CA SER A 224 -17.07 14.34 19.35
C SER A 224 -17.02 14.53 17.83
N LYS A 225 -16.00 13.98 17.18
CA LYS A 225 -15.92 13.99 15.71
C LYS A 225 -16.59 12.74 15.18
N GLU A 226 -17.68 12.90 14.43
CA GLU A 226 -18.35 11.79 13.74
C GLU A 226 -17.44 11.17 12.67
N CYS A 227 -16.65 12.00 11.98
CA CYS A 227 -15.74 11.58 10.93
C CYS A 227 -14.43 12.38 11.03
N LEU A 228 -13.34 11.78 10.56
CA LEU A 228 -12.05 12.43 10.49
C LEU A 228 -11.89 13.20 9.19
N PHE A 229 -11.34 14.41 9.33
CA PHE A 229 -11.00 15.28 8.22
C PHE A 229 -9.57 14.97 7.78
N MET A 230 -9.41 14.58 6.52
CA MET A 230 -8.14 14.17 5.92
C MET A 230 -7.61 15.22 4.94
N PHE A 231 -6.34 15.14 4.58
CA PHE A 231 -5.74 16.03 3.57
C PHE A 231 -6.53 16.05 2.25
N ARG A 232 -7.07 14.90 1.83
CA ARG A 232 -7.89 14.81 0.62
C ARG A 232 -9.22 15.57 0.72
N ASP A 233 -9.78 15.70 1.92
CA ASP A 233 -10.98 16.52 2.15
C ASP A 233 -10.67 18.00 1.86
N TYR A 234 -9.45 18.45 2.18
CA TYR A 234 -8.96 19.79 1.85
C TYR A 234 -8.84 19.99 0.33
N GLU A 235 -8.23 19.04 -0.38
CA GLU A 235 -8.08 19.11 -1.85
C GLU A 235 -9.43 19.18 -2.58
N GLN A 236 -10.46 18.51 -2.04
CA GLN A 236 -11.80 18.50 -2.60
C GLN A 236 -12.67 19.68 -2.11
N GLY A 237 -12.13 20.57 -1.28
CA GLY A 237 -12.87 21.71 -0.74
C GLY A 237 -14.04 21.32 0.17
N LEU A 238 -13.97 20.12 0.77
CA LEU A 238 -15.01 19.63 1.66
C LEU A 238 -14.95 20.35 3.01
N LYS A 239 -16.13 20.51 3.64
CA LYS A 239 -16.27 21.21 4.94
C LYS A 239 -16.36 20.25 6.13
N LYS A 240 -16.50 18.96 5.87
CA LYS A 240 -16.65 17.90 6.87
C LYS A 240 -15.75 16.73 6.50
N GLY A 241 -15.28 16.03 7.51
CA GLY A 241 -14.46 14.84 7.31
C GLY A 241 -15.26 13.72 6.67
N THR A 242 -14.62 12.94 5.82
CA THR A 242 -15.28 11.85 5.07
C THR A 242 -14.91 10.45 5.59
N VAL A 243 -13.89 10.35 6.45
CA VAL A 243 -13.45 9.06 6.99
C VAL A 243 -14.15 8.80 8.32
N CYS A 244 -15.30 8.14 8.25
CA CYS A 244 -16.20 7.87 9.37
C CYS A 244 -16.06 6.42 9.88
N PRO A 245 -16.42 6.12 11.14
CA PRO A 245 -16.73 4.76 11.56
C PRO A 245 -17.77 4.11 10.64
N ARG A 246 -17.58 2.83 10.29
CA ARG A 246 -18.60 2.10 9.55
C ARG A 246 -19.70 1.62 10.50
N PRO A 247 -20.99 1.69 10.12
CA PRO A 247 -22.11 1.31 11.01
C PRO A 247 -22.03 -0.12 11.56
N GLU A 248 -21.42 -1.05 10.83
CA GLU A 248 -21.16 -2.43 11.26
C GLU A 248 -20.08 -2.55 12.33
N ASP A 249 -19.13 -1.62 12.41
CA ASP A 249 -18.02 -1.69 13.38
C ASP A 249 -18.41 -1.14 14.78
N VAL A 250 -19.51 -0.36 14.86
CA VAL A 250 -19.93 0.37 16.06
C VAL A 250 -21.06 -0.36 16.83
N ARG A 251 -21.54 -1.50 16.31
CA ARG A 251 -22.66 -2.27 16.87
C ARG A 251 -22.26 -3.20 18.01
#